data_AF-A0A969RWN1-F1
#
_entry.id   AF-A0A969RWN1-F1
#
_cell.length_a   1.000
_cell.length_b   1.000
_cell.length_c   1.000
_cell.angle_alpha   90.00
_cell.angle_beta   90.00
_cell.angle_gamma   90.00
#
_symmetry.space_group_name_H-M   'P 1'
#
loop_
_entity.id
_entity.type
_entity.pdbx_description
1 polymer ?
#
loop_
_entity_poly.entity_id
_entity_poly.type
_entity_poly.pdbx_seq_one_letter_code
_entity_poly.pdbx_strand_id
1 'polypeptide(L)'
;MPSIIGNNTSSTVRINPNEVMRMDGQAITPWNPGDNSEIRTHQVVAKHKNFTKDEADKLRVQAATRTRQAKNNRQAYNALRKIENADAQDQQTYRQYQTTVAKTSASKKSADVGKAKTLYGLTGTYAKMGLSLGEAANEAQVKVAEYQALYSDVSRRWN
;
A
#
# COMPACT_ATOMS: atom_id res chain seq x y z
N MET A 1 -16.50 -12.49 56.16
CA MET A 1 -16.58 -11.69 54.92
C MET A 1 -15.15 -11.36 54.49
N PRO A 2 -14.69 -11.78 53.30
CA PRO A 2 -13.30 -11.62 52.91
C PRO A 2 -13.06 -10.23 52.32
N SER A 3 -12.01 -9.56 52.79
CA SER A 3 -11.45 -8.34 52.22
C SER A 3 -10.41 -8.70 51.17
N ILE A 4 -10.56 -8.14 49.97
CA ILE A 4 -9.61 -8.23 48.86
C ILE A 4 -8.44 -7.28 49.15
N ILE A 5 -7.22 -7.80 49.26
CA ILE A 5 -5.99 -6.99 49.18
C ILE A 5 -5.04 -7.72 48.22
N GLY A 6 -4.72 -7.06 47.12
CA GLY A 6 -3.93 -7.60 46.02
C GLY A 6 -2.46 -7.82 46.39
N ASN A 7 -1.94 -9.00 46.05
CA ASN A 7 -0.51 -9.29 46.08
C ASN A 7 0.14 -8.79 44.79
N ASN A 8 0.87 -7.69 44.87
CA ASN A 8 1.75 -7.25 43.79
C ASN A 8 3.14 -7.86 44.04
N THR A 9 3.40 -9.01 43.41
CA THR A 9 4.70 -9.71 43.50
C THR A 9 5.72 -9.04 42.59
N SER A 10 6.42 -8.03 43.08
CA SER A 10 7.75 -7.67 42.56
C SER A 10 8.81 -8.47 43.33
N SER A 11 8.96 -9.75 42.97
CA SER A 11 10.14 -10.52 43.35
C SER A 11 11.33 -9.96 42.57
N THR A 12 12.15 -9.12 43.21
CA THR A 12 13.48 -8.79 42.70
C THR A 12 14.27 -10.08 42.63
N VAL A 13 14.39 -10.66 41.43
CA VAL A 13 15.33 -11.76 41.16
C VAL A 13 16.72 -11.19 41.41
N ARG A 14 17.26 -11.45 42.60
CA ARG A 14 18.67 -11.16 42.91
C ARG A 14 19.48 -12.19 42.13
N ILE A 15 19.83 -11.85 40.90
CA ILE A 15 20.78 -12.62 40.11
C ILE A 15 22.10 -12.58 40.88
N ASN A 16 22.52 -13.71 41.46
CA ASN A 16 23.81 -13.78 42.12
C ASN A 16 24.89 -13.55 41.05
N PRO A 17 25.85 -12.62 41.25
CA PRO A 17 26.92 -12.38 40.29
C PRO A 17 27.73 -13.66 39.97
N ASN A 18 27.80 -14.59 40.92
CA ASN A 18 28.46 -15.88 40.73
C ASN A 18 27.65 -16.87 39.88
N GLU A 19 26.33 -16.72 39.75
CA GLU A 19 25.49 -17.53 38.84
C GLU A 19 25.56 -17.03 37.39
N VAL A 20 25.66 -15.70 37.17
CA VAL A 20 25.90 -15.13 35.83
C VAL A 20 27.34 -15.31 35.36
N MET A 21 28.28 -15.59 36.27
CA MET A 21 29.69 -15.80 35.96
C MET A 21 30.13 -17.27 36.00
N ARG A 22 29.20 -18.23 36.09
CA ARG A 22 29.53 -19.63 35.75
C ARG A 22 29.75 -19.68 34.24
N MET A 23 30.96 -19.33 33.80
CA MET A 23 31.47 -19.75 32.51
C MET A 23 31.64 -21.27 32.57
N ASP A 24 30.61 -22.00 32.17
CA ASP A 24 30.80 -23.25 31.46
C ASP A 24 31.96 -23.05 30.47
N GLY A 25 32.92 -23.98 30.46
CA GLY A 25 34.23 -23.86 29.79
C GLY A 25 34.20 -23.70 28.25
N GLN A 26 33.11 -23.20 27.71
CA GLN A 26 32.78 -22.84 26.33
C GLN A 26 32.95 -21.33 26.06
N ALA A 27 33.09 -20.50 27.09
CA ALA A 27 33.22 -19.06 26.90
C ALA A 27 34.54 -18.68 26.21
N ILE A 28 34.43 -17.80 25.21
CA ILE A 28 35.56 -17.29 24.43
C ILE A 28 36.48 -16.48 25.36
N THR A 29 37.67 -17.00 25.61
CA THR A 29 38.74 -16.32 26.34
C THR A 29 40.01 -16.26 25.48
N PRO A 30 40.99 -15.40 25.79
CA PRO A 30 42.27 -15.35 25.06
C PRO A 30 42.99 -16.70 24.97
N TRP A 31 42.68 -17.64 25.88
CA TRP A 31 43.30 -18.96 25.99
C TRP A 31 42.36 -20.12 25.63
N ASN A 32 41.09 -19.84 25.36
CA ASN A 32 40.10 -20.80 24.89
C ASN A 32 39.15 -20.12 23.89
N PRO A 33 39.43 -20.19 22.58
CA PRO A 33 38.70 -19.41 21.56
C PRO A 33 37.27 -19.92 21.26
N GLY A 34 36.73 -20.83 22.10
CA GLY A 34 35.43 -21.46 21.90
C GLY A 34 35.40 -22.43 20.71
N ASP A 35 34.48 -23.40 20.74
CA ASP A 35 34.19 -24.25 19.58
C ASP A 35 33.29 -23.49 18.60
N ASN A 36 33.89 -22.90 17.55
CA ASN A 36 33.14 -22.28 16.45
C ASN A 36 33.28 -23.10 15.16
N SER A 37 33.30 -24.43 15.27
CA SER A 37 33.38 -25.34 14.12
C SER A 37 32.23 -25.17 13.13
N GLU A 38 31.05 -24.70 13.57
CA GLU A 38 29.88 -24.46 12.73
C GLU A 38 30.05 -23.28 11.76
N ILE A 39 30.91 -22.31 12.12
CA ILE A 39 31.10 -21.05 11.36
C ILE A 39 32.43 -21.08 10.58
N ARG A 40 33.38 -21.95 10.97
CA ARG A 40 34.73 -21.97 10.43
C ARG A 40 34.93 -23.06 9.39
N THR A 41 35.50 -22.68 8.25
CA THR A 41 35.92 -23.62 7.20
C THR A 41 37.09 -24.52 7.61
N HIS A 42 37.90 -24.08 8.58
CA HIS A 42 39.04 -24.82 9.11
C HIS A 42 39.14 -24.64 10.62
N GLN A 43 39.57 -25.70 11.30
CA GLN A 43 39.75 -25.69 12.75
C GLN A 43 40.90 -24.77 13.17
N VAL A 44 40.76 -24.15 14.35
CA VAL A 44 41.82 -23.33 14.93
C VAL A 44 42.97 -24.22 15.37
N VAL A 45 44.18 -23.84 15.00
CA VAL A 45 45.41 -24.48 15.48
C VAL A 45 45.66 -24.00 16.91
N ALA A 46 45.21 -24.77 17.90
CA ALA A 46 45.27 -24.38 19.31
C ALA A 46 46.66 -24.48 19.96
N LYS A 47 47.59 -25.25 19.36
CA LYS A 47 48.97 -25.43 19.83
C LYS A 47 49.92 -25.38 18.63
N HIS A 48 51.16 -24.96 18.84
CA HIS A 48 52.17 -24.91 17.78
C HIS A 48 52.36 -26.29 17.12
N LYS A 49 52.20 -26.35 15.79
CA LYS A 49 52.42 -27.53 14.95
C LYS A 49 53.24 -27.11 13.73
N ASN A 50 54.18 -27.96 13.31
CA ASN A 50 54.85 -27.82 12.02
C ASN A 50 53.98 -28.43 10.91
N PHE A 51 53.74 -27.67 9.85
CA PHE A 51 53.03 -28.14 8.67
C PHE A 51 54.01 -28.72 7.65
N THR A 52 53.62 -29.81 6.99
CA THR A 52 54.37 -30.29 5.83
C THR A 52 54.11 -29.38 4.62
N LYS A 53 54.99 -29.44 3.62
CA LYS A 53 54.84 -28.67 2.37
C LYS A 53 53.49 -28.95 1.69
N ASP A 54 53.10 -30.23 1.64
CA ASP A 54 51.84 -30.65 1.04
C ASP A 54 50.61 -30.16 1.81
N GLU A 55 50.67 -30.13 3.16
CA GLU A 55 49.61 -29.56 3.99
C GLU A 55 49.48 -28.05 3.75
N ALA A 56 50.61 -27.33 3.67
CA ALA A 56 50.64 -25.89 3.42
C ALA A 56 50.10 -25.53 2.03
N ASP A 57 50.46 -26.27 0.98
CA ASP A 57 49.99 -26.03 -0.38
C ASP A 57 48.48 -26.27 -0.52
N LYS A 58 47.94 -27.32 0.14
CA LYS A 58 46.49 -27.56 0.20
C LYS A 58 45.75 -26.41 0.87
N LEU A 59 46.26 -25.90 1.99
CA LEU A 59 45.68 -24.74 2.67
C LEU A 59 45.73 -23.48 1.80
N ARG A 60 46.82 -23.27 1.05
CA ARG A 60 46.96 -22.14 0.12
C ARG A 60 45.89 -22.17 -0.97
N VAL A 61 45.67 -23.33 -1.59
CA VAL A 61 44.64 -23.49 -2.63
C VAL A 61 43.24 -23.31 -2.06
N GLN A 62 42.96 -23.89 -0.89
CA GLN A 62 41.65 -23.73 -0.24
C GLN A 62 41.37 -22.27 0.15
N ALA A 63 42.36 -21.56 0.68
CA ALA A 63 42.25 -20.13 0.99
C ALA A 63 41.95 -19.29 -0.26
N ALA A 64 42.65 -19.56 -1.37
CA ALA A 64 42.41 -18.88 -2.64
C ALA A 64 40.98 -19.13 -3.16
N THR A 65 40.51 -20.39 -3.13
CA THR A 65 39.15 -20.76 -3.55
C THR A 65 38.09 -20.09 -2.68
N ARG A 66 38.25 -20.12 -1.35
CA ARG A 66 37.29 -19.50 -0.42
C ARG A 66 37.24 -17.98 -0.57
N THR A 67 38.38 -17.34 -0.81
CA THR A 67 38.44 -15.89 -1.07
C THR A 67 37.69 -15.53 -2.37
N ARG A 68 37.87 -16.31 -3.43
CA ARG A 68 37.13 -16.14 -4.69
C ARG A 68 35.62 -16.36 -4.50
N GLN A 69 35.23 -17.43 -3.81
CA GLN A 69 33.83 -17.70 -3.49
C GLN A 69 33.20 -16.57 -2.66
N ALA A 70 33.90 -16.06 -1.64
CA ALA A 70 33.41 -14.95 -0.83
C ALA A 70 33.19 -13.68 -1.68
N LYS A 71 34.11 -13.36 -2.59
CA LYS A 71 33.97 -12.23 -3.52
C LYS A 71 32.75 -12.41 -4.43
N ASN A 72 32.59 -13.58 -5.03
CA ASN A 72 31.46 -13.90 -5.91
C ASN A 72 30.14 -13.83 -5.14
N ASN A 73 30.07 -14.39 -3.94
CA ASN A 73 28.88 -14.35 -3.08
C ASN A 73 28.52 -12.91 -2.71
N ARG A 74 29.50 -12.08 -2.33
CA ARG A 74 29.25 -10.66 -2.04
C ARG A 74 28.69 -9.93 -3.26
N GLN A 75 29.22 -10.20 -4.46
CA GLN A 75 28.70 -9.62 -5.69
C GLN A 75 27.29 -10.11 -6.00
N ALA A 76 27.03 -11.40 -5.85
CA ALA A 76 25.71 -12.01 -6.07
C ALA A 76 24.66 -11.43 -5.13
N TYR A 77 24.91 -11.38 -3.81
CA TYR A 77 23.98 -10.78 -2.84
C TYR A 77 23.72 -9.30 -3.11
N ASN A 78 24.74 -8.54 -3.51
CA ASN A 78 24.55 -7.14 -3.91
C ASN A 78 23.70 -7.02 -5.17
N ALA A 79 23.85 -7.91 -6.14
CA ALA A 79 23.03 -7.93 -7.35
C ALA A 79 21.58 -8.31 -7.03
N LEU A 80 21.35 -9.36 -6.25
CA LEU A 80 20.03 -9.77 -5.78
C LEU A 80 19.32 -8.62 -5.05
N ARG A 81 20.02 -7.92 -4.16
CA ARG A 81 19.48 -6.74 -3.47
C ARG A 81 19.05 -5.63 -4.43
N LYS A 82 19.80 -5.40 -5.51
CA LYS A 82 19.44 -4.40 -6.52
C LYS A 82 18.21 -4.82 -7.32
N ILE A 83 18.09 -6.10 -7.64
CA ILE A 83 16.92 -6.66 -8.34
C ILE A 83 15.67 -6.46 -7.47
N GLU A 84 15.71 -6.89 -6.20
CA GLU A 84 14.59 -6.74 -5.26
C GLU A 84 14.17 -5.26 -5.09
N ASN A 85 15.14 -4.35 -5.01
CA ASN A 85 14.84 -2.93 -4.94
C ASN A 85 14.19 -2.40 -6.22
N ALA A 86 14.59 -2.89 -7.40
CA ALA A 86 13.99 -2.52 -8.67
C ALA A 86 12.56 -3.06 -8.78
N ASP A 87 12.34 -4.32 -8.43
CA ASP A 87 11.01 -4.96 -8.43
C ASP A 87 10.04 -4.21 -7.49
N ALA A 88 10.52 -3.79 -6.32
CA ALA A 88 9.74 -2.97 -5.40
C ALA A 88 9.34 -1.61 -6.01
N GLN A 89 10.26 -0.95 -6.73
CA GLN A 89 9.99 0.32 -7.41
C GLN A 89 9.00 0.17 -8.57
N ASP A 90 9.14 -0.88 -9.36
CA ASP A 90 8.22 -1.18 -10.46
C ASP A 90 6.81 -1.44 -9.92
N GLN A 91 6.71 -2.25 -8.86
CA GLN A 91 5.43 -2.52 -8.21
C GLN A 91 4.81 -1.25 -7.62
N GLN A 92 5.61 -0.41 -6.96
CA GLN A 92 5.14 0.88 -6.44
C GLN A 92 4.58 1.77 -7.55
N THR A 93 5.33 1.92 -8.64
CA THR A 93 4.93 2.75 -9.79
C THR A 93 3.66 2.23 -10.43
N TYR A 94 3.54 0.91 -10.60
CA TYR A 94 2.34 0.27 -11.12
C TYR A 94 1.11 0.54 -10.24
N ARG A 95 1.24 0.43 -8.90
CA ARG A 95 0.14 0.73 -7.97
C ARG A 95 -0.27 2.21 -8.00
N GLN A 96 0.69 3.12 -8.15
CA GLN A 96 0.39 4.55 -8.31
C GLN A 96 -0.40 4.81 -9.60
N TYR A 97 0.02 4.19 -10.72
CA TYR A 97 -0.72 4.27 -11.98
C TYR A 97 -2.15 3.76 -11.83
N GLN A 98 -2.34 2.56 -11.24
CA GLN A 98 -3.68 2.01 -10.99
C GLN A 98 -4.55 2.98 -10.16
N THR A 99 -3.97 3.58 -9.12
CA THR A 99 -4.68 4.57 -8.28
C THR A 99 -5.11 5.79 -9.09
N THR A 100 -4.24 6.32 -9.95
CA THR A 100 -4.56 7.46 -10.82
C THR A 100 -5.67 7.14 -11.82
N VAL A 101 -5.64 5.95 -12.42
CA VAL A 101 -6.70 5.48 -13.31
C VAL A 101 -8.03 5.38 -12.57
N ALA A 102 -8.03 4.81 -11.36
CA ALA A 102 -9.23 4.72 -10.53
C ALA A 102 -9.82 6.10 -10.17
N LYS A 103 -8.97 7.04 -9.71
CA LYS A 103 -9.38 8.42 -9.41
C LYS A 103 -9.98 9.11 -10.63
N THR A 104 -9.29 9.01 -11.77
CA THR A 104 -9.76 9.62 -13.03
C THR A 104 -11.10 9.04 -13.46
N SER A 105 -11.27 7.73 -13.33
CA SER A 105 -12.52 7.04 -13.65
C SER A 105 -13.67 7.46 -12.74
N ALA A 106 -13.40 7.64 -11.44
CA ALA A 106 -14.36 8.17 -10.48
C ALA A 106 -14.77 9.61 -10.83
N SER A 107 -13.83 10.49 -11.18
CA SER A 107 -14.12 11.86 -11.62
C SER A 107 -14.99 11.90 -12.87
N LYS A 108 -14.71 11.05 -13.87
CA LYS A 108 -15.54 10.92 -15.08
C LYS A 108 -16.98 10.53 -14.72
N LYS A 109 -17.16 9.47 -13.91
CA LYS A 109 -18.49 9.04 -13.45
C LYS A 109 -19.20 10.15 -12.66
N SER A 110 -18.48 10.89 -11.84
CA SER A 110 -19.05 12.02 -11.10
C SER A 110 -19.56 13.12 -12.04
N ALA A 111 -18.83 13.43 -13.11
CA ALA A 111 -19.28 14.37 -14.13
C ALA A 111 -20.53 13.87 -14.86
N ASP A 112 -20.59 12.58 -15.20
CA ASP A 112 -21.77 11.96 -15.81
C ASP A 112 -23.00 12.06 -14.89
N VAL A 113 -22.83 11.78 -13.59
CA VAL A 113 -23.89 11.94 -12.58
C VAL A 113 -24.33 13.40 -12.46
N GLY A 114 -23.38 14.34 -12.45
CA GLY A 114 -23.69 15.77 -12.43
C GLY A 114 -24.53 16.21 -13.63
N LYS A 115 -24.13 15.78 -14.84
CA LYS A 115 -24.89 16.01 -16.07
C LYS A 115 -26.29 15.41 -15.98
N ALA A 116 -26.41 14.15 -15.53
CA ALA A 116 -27.70 13.49 -15.38
C ALA A 116 -28.63 14.23 -14.41
N LYS A 117 -28.10 14.70 -13.27
CA LYS A 117 -28.86 15.52 -12.31
C LYS A 117 -29.36 16.83 -12.93
N THR A 118 -28.50 17.54 -13.67
CA THR A 118 -28.87 18.78 -14.36
C THR A 118 -29.97 18.54 -15.39
N LEU A 119 -29.83 17.51 -16.24
CA LEU A 119 -30.84 17.16 -17.23
C LEU A 119 -32.18 16.81 -16.56
N TYR A 120 -32.15 16.01 -15.49
CA TYR A 120 -33.35 15.67 -14.75
C TYR A 120 -34.02 16.92 -14.15
N GLY A 121 -33.24 17.85 -13.58
CA GLY A 121 -33.75 19.12 -13.08
C GLY A 121 -34.42 19.98 -14.15
N LEU A 122 -33.91 19.97 -15.38
CA LEU A 122 -34.50 20.71 -16.49
C LEU A 122 -35.83 20.10 -16.98
N THR A 123 -36.06 18.79 -16.83
CA THR A 123 -37.31 18.16 -17.29
C THR A 123 -38.55 18.79 -16.67
N GLY A 124 -38.52 19.11 -15.37
CA GLY A 124 -39.59 19.83 -14.69
C GLY A 124 -39.79 21.25 -15.22
N THR A 125 -38.70 21.96 -15.57
CA THR A 125 -38.76 23.29 -16.18
C THR A 125 -39.39 23.22 -17.57
N TYR A 126 -39.00 22.26 -18.41
CA TYR A 126 -39.61 22.04 -19.72
C TYR A 126 -41.10 21.68 -19.60
N ALA A 127 -41.47 20.85 -18.63
CA ALA A 127 -42.88 20.52 -18.38
C ALA A 127 -43.71 21.75 -18.00
N LYS A 128 -43.18 22.61 -17.12
CA LYS A 128 -43.84 23.89 -16.75
C LYS A 128 -43.96 24.83 -17.95
N MET A 129 -42.93 24.94 -18.77
CA MET A 129 -42.99 25.76 -20.00
C MET A 129 -44.06 25.23 -20.96
N GLY A 130 -44.15 23.91 -21.15
CA GLY A 130 -45.21 23.29 -21.94
C GLY A 130 -46.61 23.59 -21.42
N LEU A 131 -46.82 23.51 -20.10
CA LEU A 131 -48.09 23.87 -19.48
C LEU A 131 -48.45 25.35 -19.72
N SER A 132 -47.51 26.27 -19.49
CA SER A 132 -47.73 27.70 -19.71
C SER A 132 -48.03 28.06 -21.17
N LEU A 133 -47.44 27.33 -22.13
CA LEU A 133 -47.75 27.48 -23.55
C LEU A 133 -49.17 27.01 -23.87
N GLY A 134 -49.62 25.91 -23.26
CA GLY A 134 -50.99 25.42 -23.38
C GLY A 134 -52.01 26.41 -22.82
N GLU A 135 -51.73 26.99 -21.66
CA GLU A 135 -52.57 28.03 -21.03
C GLU A 135 -52.67 29.27 -21.93
N ALA A 136 -51.54 29.77 -22.44
CA ALA A 136 -51.52 30.92 -23.34
C ALA A 136 -52.26 30.64 -24.66
N ALA A 137 -52.14 29.43 -25.22
CA ALA A 137 -52.86 29.03 -26.42
C ALA A 137 -54.37 28.98 -26.19
N ASN A 138 -54.81 28.45 -25.04
CA ASN A 138 -56.23 28.42 -24.67
C ASN A 138 -56.78 29.84 -24.49
N GLU A 139 -56.06 30.73 -23.79
CA GLU A 139 -56.47 32.13 -23.62
C GLU A 139 -56.62 32.84 -24.98
N ALA A 140 -55.68 32.64 -25.90
CA ALA A 140 -55.76 33.19 -27.24
C ALA A 140 -56.98 32.67 -28.01
N GLN A 141 -57.30 31.37 -27.91
CA GLN A 141 -58.47 30.78 -28.55
C GLN A 141 -59.78 31.35 -27.99
N VAL A 142 -59.89 31.50 -26.67
CA VAL A 142 -61.05 32.12 -26.02
C VAL A 142 -61.26 33.54 -26.55
N LYS A 143 -60.21 34.38 -26.58
CA LYS A 143 -60.29 35.74 -27.11
C LYS A 143 -60.70 35.78 -28.58
N VAL A 144 -60.15 34.88 -29.41
CA VAL A 144 -60.54 34.79 -30.83
C VAL A 144 -62.02 34.43 -30.97
N ALA A 145 -62.51 33.47 -30.18
CA ALA A 145 -63.92 33.09 -30.17
C ALA A 145 -64.83 34.26 -29.72
N GLU A 146 -64.44 34.99 -28.68
CA GLU A 146 -65.13 36.21 -28.23
C GLU A 146 -65.21 37.27 -29.34
N TYR A 147 -64.10 37.56 -30.02
CA TYR A 147 -64.08 38.51 -31.13
C TYR A 147 -64.95 38.06 -32.30
N GLN A 148 -64.95 36.77 -32.64
CA GLN A 148 -65.81 36.22 -33.68
C GLN A 148 -67.29 36.31 -33.31
N ALA A 149 -67.64 36.01 -32.05
CA ALA A 149 -69.01 36.14 -31.56
C ALA A 149 -69.49 37.59 -31.64
N LEU A 150 -68.70 38.55 -31.13
CA LEU A 150 -68.96 39.98 -31.23
C LEU A 150 -69.14 40.43 -32.69
N TYR A 151 -68.24 40.01 -33.58
CA TYR A 151 -68.34 40.33 -35.00
C TYR A 151 -69.63 39.78 -35.63
N SER A 152 -70.00 38.54 -35.31
CA SER A 152 -71.21 37.91 -35.84
C SER A 152 -72.50 38.58 -35.34
N ASP A 153 -72.53 39.02 -34.08
CA ASP A 153 -73.68 39.72 -33.50
C ASP A 153 -73.82 41.14 -34.05
N VAL A 154 -72.70 41.85 -34.25
CA VAL A 154 -72.69 43.14 -34.95
C VAL A 154 -73.17 42.93 -36.39
N SER A 155 -72.61 41.97 -37.13
CA SER A 155 -73.03 41.69 -38.51
C SER A 155 -74.52 41.33 -38.60
N ARG A 156 -75.09 40.63 -37.62
CA ARG A 156 -76.53 40.32 -37.55
C ARG A 156 -77.41 41.53 -37.22
N ARG A 157 -76.87 42.58 -36.60
CA ARG A 157 -77.61 43.81 -36.27
C ARG A 157 -77.67 44.82 -37.42
N TRP A 158 -76.76 44.72 -38.39
CA TRP A 158 -76.62 45.66 -39.51
C TRP A 158 -77.02 45.08 -40.88
N ASN A 159 -77.48 43.83 -40.90
CA ASN A 159 -78.18 43.19 -42.03
C ASN A 159 -79.64 42.98 -41.66
#